data_AF-B4WWN7-F1
#
_entry.id   AF-B4WWN7-F1
#
_cell.length_a   1.000
_cell.length_b   1.000
_cell.length_c   1.000
_cell.angle_alpha   90.00
_cell.angle_beta   90.00
_cell.angle_gamma   90.00
#
_symmetry.space_group_name_H-M   'P 1'
#
loop_
_entity.id
_entity.type
_entity.pdbx_description
1 polymer ?
#
loop_
_entity_poly.entity_id
_entity_poly.type
_entity_poly.pdbx_seq_one_letter_code
_entity_poly.pdbx_strand_id
1 'polypeptide(L)' 'MEKALAEARDHCTDDSLRQELKDDIEESRSDLLDYQKDLDEARADGDGEKVAKYQKKIADEITELEALQKALSEF' A
#
# COMPACT_ATOMS: atom_id res chain seq x y z
N MET A 1 -24.27 11.40 34.19
CA MET A 1 -22.89 10.92 33.90
C MET A 1 -22.94 10.08 32.65
N GLU A 2 -23.28 10.65 31.49
CA GLU A 2 -23.58 9.84 30.28
C GLU A 2 -23.06 10.51 28.99
N LYS A 3 -21.87 11.12 29.03
CA LYS A 3 -21.23 11.67 27.83
C LYS A 3 -19.83 11.12 27.54
N ALA A 4 -19.35 10.14 28.30
CA ALA A 4 -17.97 9.64 28.17
C ALA A 4 -17.81 8.38 27.30
N LEU A 5 -18.89 7.81 26.73
CA LEU A 5 -18.81 6.54 25.99
C LEU A 5 -18.95 6.69 24.47
N ALA A 6 -19.35 7.86 23.97
CA ALA A 6 -19.48 8.09 22.53
C ALA A 6 -18.10 8.34 21.88
N GLU A 7 -17.21 9.07 22.55
CA GLU A 7 -15.91 9.44 21.98
C GLU A 7 -14.93 8.26 21.93
N ALA A 8 -15.13 7.23 22.74
CA ALA A 8 -14.31 6.03 22.70
C ALA A 8 -14.62 5.10 21.50
N ARG A 9 -15.79 5.24 20.85
CA ARG A 9 -16.17 4.39 19.71
C ARG A 9 -15.65 4.91 18.38
N ASP A 10 -15.60 6.22 18.19
CA ASP A 10 -14.99 6.81 17.00
C ASP A 10 -13.47 6.58 16.98
N HIS A 11 -12.79 6.84 18.10
CA HIS A 11 -11.34 6.63 18.19
C HIS A 11 -10.90 5.17 18.01
N CYS A 12 -11.70 4.20 18.42
CA CYS A 12 -11.34 2.78 18.28
C CYS A 12 -11.49 2.29 16.83
N THR A 13 -12.45 2.83 16.10
CA THR A 13 -12.67 2.52 14.68
C THR A 13 -11.56 3.13 13.83
N ASP A 14 -11.16 4.34 14.18
CA ASP A 14 -10.11 5.10 13.51
C ASP A 14 -8.71 4.48 13.71
N ASP A 15 -8.37 4.05 14.94
CA ASP A 15 -7.09 3.39 15.23
C ASP A 15 -6.97 2.04 14.48
N SER A 16 -8.06 1.29 14.39
CA SER A 16 -8.11 0.03 13.64
C SER A 16 -7.88 0.27 12.14
N LEU A 17 -8.48 1.33 11.58
CA LEU A 17 -8.31 1.68 10.17
C LEU A 17 -6.89 2.19 9.87
N ARG A 18 -6.29 2.96 10.78
CA ARG A 18 -4.88 3.38 10.66
C ARG A 18 -3.92 2.19 10.69
N GLN A 19 -4.22 1.13 11.44
CA GLN A 19 -3.42 -0.09 11.45
C GLN A 19 -3.55 -0.85 10.12
N GLU A 20 -4.78 -1.05 9.64
CA GLU A 20 -5.04 -1.69 8.34
C GLU A 20 -4.29 -0.96 7.21
N LEU A 21 -4.39 0.38 7.15
CA LEU A 21 -3.64 1.17 6.18
C LEU A 21 -2.11 1.01 6.29
N LYS A 22 -1.57 0.84 7.50
CA LYS A 22 -0.12 0.63 7.69
C LYS A 22 0.29 -0.76 7.22
N ASP A 23 -0.50 -1.78 7.53
CA ASP A 23 -0.27 -3.14 7.07
C ASP A 23 -0.33 -3.20 5.53
N ASP A 24 -1.33 -2.56 4.92
CA ASP A 24 -1.45 -2.46 3.45
C ASP A 24 -0.24 -1.73 2.84
N ILE A 25 0.23 -0.64 3.46
CA ILE A 25 1.44 0.07 2.99
C ILE A 25 2.69 -0.84 3.08
N GLU A 26 2.83 -1.63 4.14
CA GLU A 26 3.96 -2.56 4.28
C GLU A 26 3.88 -3.70 3.25
N GLU A 27 2.68 -4.22 2.99
CA GLU A 27 2.42 -5.23 1.96
C GLU A 27 2.76 -4.70 0.56
N SER A 28 2.19 -3.55 0.16
CA SER A 28 2.50 -2.91 -1.13
C SER A 28 3.99 -2.60 -1.29
N ARG A 29 4.70 -2.25 -0.21
CA ARG A 29 6.17 -2.06 -0.26
C ARG A 29 6.91 -3.36 -0.52
N SER A 30 6.48 -4.45 0.10
CA SER A 30 7.06 -5.77 -0.13
C SER A 30 6.81 -6.22 -1.58
N ASP A 31 5.58 -6.09 -2.05
CA ASP A 31 5.20 -6.43 -3.42
C ASP A 31 5.97 -5.59 -4.46
N LEU A 32 6.19 -4.30 -4.19
CA LEU A 32 7.04 -3.46 -5.02
C LEU A 32 8.47 -3.98 -5.13
N LEU A 33 9.06 -4.45 -4.04
CA LEU A 33 10.41 -5.03 -4.06
C LEU A 33 10.45 -6.31 -4.90
N ASP A 34 9.44 -7.17 -4.76
CA ASP A 34 9.32 -8.38 -5.56
C ASP A 34 9.11 -8.07 -7.05
N TYR A 35 8.23 -7.15 -7.40
CA TYR A 35 8.04 -6.71 -8.78
C TYR A 35 9.29 -6.04 -9.36
N GLN A 36 10.05 -5.29 -8.54
CA GLN A 36 11.30 -4.67 -8.96
C GLN A 36 12.34 -5.72 -9.31
N LYS A 37 12.40 -6.82 -8.54
CA LYS A 37 13.28 -7.95 -8.80
C LYS A 37 12.85 -8.71 -10.05
N ASP A 38 11.57 -9.03 -10.18
CA ASP A 38 10.99 -9.66 -11.38
C ASP A 38 11.25 -8.82 -12.64
N LEU A 39 11.17 -7.49 -12.53
CA LEU A 39 11.49 -6.57 -13.62
C LEU A 39 12.98 -6.65 -14.01
N ASP A 40 13.89 -6.75 -13.05
CA ASP A 40 15.31 -6.89 -13.33
C ASP A 40 15.63 -8.23 -14.00
N GLU A 41 15.01 -9.32 -13.52
CA GLU A 41 15.10 -10.64 -14.14
C GLU A 41 14.54 -10.63 -15.57
N ALA A 42 13.39 -10.00 -15.81
CA ALA A 42 12.81 -9.84 -17.14
C ALA A 42 13.70 -9.00 -18.08
N ARG A 43 14.37 -7.96 -17.56
CA ARG A 43 15.34 -7.16 -18.32
C ARG A 43 16.58 -7.96 -18.68
N ALA A 44 17.07 -8.79 -17.76
CA ALA A 44 18.22 -9.66 -17.99
C ALA A 44 17.91 -10.77 -19.02
N ASP A 45 16.69 -11.31 -19.00
CA ASP A 45 16.21 -12.31 -19.96
C ASP A 45 15.90 -11.71 -21.35
N GLY A 46 15.75 -10.38 -21.43
CA GLY A 46 15.38 -9.67 -22.66
C GLY A 46 13.89 -9.79 -23.00
N ASP A 47 13.05 -10.16 -22.04
CA ASP A 47 11.61 -10.33 -22.19
C ASP A 47 10.90 -8.97 -22.09
N GLY A 48 10.83 -8.25 -23.22
CA GLY A 48 10.20 -6.93 -23.29
C GLY A 48 8.72 -6.91 -22.89
N GLU A 49 7.99 -8.02 -23.05
CA GLU A 49 6.59 -8.13 -22.64
C GLU A 49 6.48 -8.16 -21.11
N LYS A 50 7.27 -9.01 -20.45
CA LYS A 50 7.35 -9.05 -18.98
C LYS A 50 7.84 -7.72 -18.42
N VAL A 51 8.84 -7.09 -19.03
CA VAL A 51 9.34 -5.78 -18.61
C VAL A 51 8.22 -4.74 -18.59
N ALA A 52 7.45 -4.61 -19.68
CA ALA A 52 6.33 -3.66 -19.73
C ALA A 52 5.23 -4.01 -18.71
N LYS A 53 4.95 -5.30 -18.51
CA LYS A 53 3.97 -5.78 -17.54
C LYS A 53 4.35 -5.42 -16.10
N TYR A 54 5.59 -5.68 -15.70
CA TYR A 54 6.07 -5.39 -14.35
C TYR A 54 6.26 -3.89 -14.10
N GLN A 55 6.72 -3.12 -15.11
CA GLN A 55 6.74 -1.66 -15.01
C GLN A 55 5.35 -1.07 -14.77
N LYS A 56 4.32 -1.60 -15.44
CA LYS A 56 2.94 -1.17 -15.21
C LYS A 56 2.49 -1.52 -13.79
N LYS A 57 2.71 -2.77 -13.35
CA LYS A 57 2.38 -3.22 -11.98
C LYS A 57 3.03 -2.34 -10.91
N ILE A 58 4.33 -2.04 -11.05
CA ILE A 58 5.05 -1.15 -10.15
C ILE A 58 4.41 0.24 -10.12
N ALA A 59 4.02 0.79 -11.27
CA ALA A 59 3.40 2.12 -11.33
C ALA A 59 1.99 2.15 -10.68
N ASP A 60 1.17 1.11 -10.93
CA ASP A 60 -0.13 0.95 -10.29
C ASP A 60 0.04 0.83 -8.76
N GLU A 61 0.97 -0.02 -8.30
CA GLU A 61 1.25 -0.26 -6.88
C GLU A 61 1.81 0.98 -6.16
N ILE A 62 2.69 1.76 -6.81
CA ILE A 62 3.15 3.05 -6.28
C ILE A 62 1.98 4.01 -6.11
N THR A 63 1.07 4.07 -7.08
CA THR A 63 -0.10 4.96 -7.03
C THR A 63 -1.02 4.56 -5.87
N GLU A 64 -1.23 3.26 -5.67
CA GLU A 64 -2.01 2.73 -4.56
C GLU A 64 -1.36 3.04 -3.21
N LEU A 65 -0.06 2.79 -3.10
CA LEU A 65 0.73 3.12 -1.91
C LEU A 65 0.68 4.61 -1.57
N GLU A 66 0.80 5.50 -2.57
CA GLU A 66 0.65 6.95 -2.36
C GLU A 66 -0.76 7.32 -1.86
N ALA A 67 -1.80 6.67 -2.38
CA ALA A 67 -3.16 6.87 -1.94
C ALA A 67 -3.38 6.40 -0.50
N LEU A 68 -2.86 5.22 -0.14
CA LEU A 68 -2.89 4.68 1.23
C LEU A 68 -2.14 5.57 2.22
N GLN A 69 -0.95 6.04 1.83
CA GLN A 69 -0.16 6.99 2.64
C GLN A 69 -0.90 8.32 2.82
N LYS A 70 -1.55 8.83 1.77
CA LYS A 70 -2.34 10.04 1.84
C LYS A 70 -3.54 9.84 2.78
N ALA A 71 -4.28 8.75 2.63
CA ALA A 71 -5.39 8.41 3.51
C ALA A 71 -4.93 8.34 4.97
N LEU A 72 -3.81 7.64 5.24
CA LEU A 72 -3.22 7.54 6.58
C LEU A 72 -2.83 8.90 7.17
N SER A 73 -2.42 9.86 6.32
CA SER A 73 -2.07 11.23 6.75
C SER A 73 -3.29 12.13 6.96
N GLU A 74 -4.44 11.77 6.41
CA GLU A 74 -5.72 12.49 6.58
C GLU A 74 -6.47 12.07 7.87
N PHE A 75 -5.98 11.05 8.57
CA PHE A 75 -6.42 10.58 9.90
C PHE A 75 -5.74 11.30 11.07
#